data_AF-A0A6F8PRP7-F1
#
_entry.id   AF-A0A6F8PRP7-F1
#
_cell.length_a   1.000
_cell.length_b   1.000
_cell.length_c   1.000
_cell.angle_alpha   90.00
_cell.angle_beta   90.00
_cell.angle_gamma   90.00
#
_symmetry.space_group_name_H-M   'P 1'
#
loop_
_entity.id
_entity.type
_entity.pdbx_description
1 polymer ?
#
loop_
_entity_poly.entity_id
_entity_poly.type
_entity_poly.pdbx_seq_one_letter_code
_entity_poly.pdbx_strand_id
1 'polypeptide(L)'
;MEISPFAQARETALSDQHVGTLAISRRGFLALLATLPISGYAVQSQATQRIGLEEPWLSVDAVQKQLFADSVNWVSAEQLNALEYLQQKMQRPLANQEDYVFLQKGVGWLNDFARSQHNAVFVELPASHKAMLLQRIAQSQAGENWLAMLVDNLIEALLSDPVYGGNPNGIGWKAMGQTPGYPLPQAPERYFELGYQRRQRDYQQRITQTTKG
;
A
#
# COMPACT_ATOMS: atom_id res chain seq x y z
N MET A 1 -45.15 1.28 -34.01
CA MET A 1 -44.35 1.24 -32.76
C MET A 1 -42.91 1.42 -33.20
N GLU A 2 -42.49 2.68 -33.37
CA GLU A 2 -41.15 3.02 -33.84
C GLU A 2 -40.16 2.89 -32.69
N ILE A 3 -39.10 2.12 -32.94
CA ILE A 3 -37.99 1.94 -32.03
C ILE A 3 -37.05 3.12 -32.26
N SER A 4 -36.76 3.86 -31.20
CA SER A 4 -35.95 5.09 -31.23
C SER A 4 -34.56 4.87 -31.87
N PRO A 5 -34.09 5.76 -32.77
CA PRO A 5 -32.78 5.65 -33.43
C PRO A 5 -31.59 5.73 -32.47
N PHE A 6 -31.81 6.05 -31.20
CA PHE A 6 -30.78 6.03 -30.15
C PHE A 6 -30.45 4.62 -29.61
N ALA A 7 -31.30 3.61 -29.86
CA ALA A 7 -31.00 2.23 -29.46
C ALA A 7 -29.99 1.57 -30.42
N GLN A 8 -30.06 1.89 -31.71
CA GLN A 8 -29.24 1.26 -32.75
C GLN A 8 -27.79 1.79 -32.79
N ALA A 9 -27.55 2.98 -32.23
CA ALA A 9 -26.22 3.59 -32.15
C ALA A 9 -25.35 3.07 -30.99
N ARG A 10 -25.92 2.37 -29.99
CA ARG A 10 -25.13 1.79 -28.87
C ARG A 10 -24.61 0.39 -29.17
N GLU A 11 -25.20 -0.34 -30.12
CA GLU A 11 -24.75 -1.68 -30.51
C GLU A 11 -23.71 -1.69 -31.64
N THR A 12 -23.63 -0.62 -32.44
CA THR A 12 -22.65 -0.51 -33.53
C THR A 12 -21.32 0.15 -33.14
N ALA A 13 -21.23 0.78 -31.96
CA ALA A 13 -20.01 1.45 -31.48
C ALA A 13 -19.10 0.57 -30.61
N LEU A 14 -19.44 -0.71 -30.37
CA LEU A 14 -18.65 -1.63 -29.55
C LEU A 14 -17.97 -2.77 -30.34
N SER A 15 -18.07 -2.77 -31.68
CA SER A 15 -17.54 -3.85 -32.52
C SER A 15 -16.18 -3.56 -33.17
N ASP A 16 -15.60 -2.36 -33.03
CA ASP A 16 -14.41 -2.00 -33.82
C ASP A 16 -13.30 -1.30 -33.04
N GLN A 17 -13.00 -1.83 -31.86
CA GLN A 17 -11.72 -1.59 -31.19
C GLN A 17 -11.10 -2.92 -30.77
N HIS A 18 -10.47 -3.59 -31.74
CA HIS A 18 -9.38 -4.53 -31.46
C HIS A 18 -8.16 -3.77 -30.93
N VAL A 19 -8.28 -3.16 -29.76
CA VAL A 19 -7.12 -2.84 -28.92
C VAL A 19 -6.99 -4.01 -27.98
N GLY A 20 -6.03 -4.89 -28.27
CA GLY A 20 -5.61 -5.94 -27.34
C GLY A 20 -5.06 -5.29 -26.07
N THR A 21 -5.96 -4.90 -25.16
CA THR A 21 -5.58 -4.49 -23.82
C THR A 21 -5.03 -5.75 -23.14
N LEU A 22 -3.72 -5.80 -22.98
CA LEU A 22 -3.09 -6.70 -21.99
C LEU A 22 -3.66 -6.28 -20.63
N ALA A 23 -4.80 -6.87 -20.25
CA ALA A 23 -5.32 -6.74 -18.91
C ALA A 23 -4.33 -7.44 -17.97
N ILE A 24 -3.38 -6.68 -17.43
CA ILE A 24 -2.46 -7.18 -16.43
C ILE A 24 -3.31 -7.53 -15.22
N SER A 25 -3.44 -8.83 -14.93
CA SER A 25 -4.09 -9.28 -13.70
C SER A 25 -3.31 -8.76 -12.48
N ARG A 26 -3.95 -8.61 -11.32
CA ARG A 26 -3.28 -8.23 -10.06
C ARG A 26 -2.02 -9.07 -9.81
N ARG A 27 -2.11 -10.38 -10.08
CA ARG A 27 -0.97 -11.32 -10.06
C ARG A 27 0.14 -10.93 -11.03
N GLY A 28 -0.21 -10.58 -12.26
CA GLY A 28 0.73 -10.09 -13.26
C GLY A 28 1.43 -8.81 -12.84
N PHE A 29 0.70 -7.87 -12.21
CA PHE A 29 1.27 -6.60 -11.72
C PHE A 29 2.23 -6.82 -10.54
N LEU A 30 1.85 -7.66 -9.57
CA LEU A 30 2.71 -8.00 -8.43
C LEU A 30 3.96 -8.78 -8.85
N ALA A 31 3.81 -9.69 -9.82
CA ALA A 31 4.95 -10.39 -10.41
C ALA A 31 5.86 -9.41 -11.16
N LEU A 32 5.31 -8.41 -11.86
CA LEU A 32 6.06 -7.39 -12.58
C LEU A 32 6.90 -6.51 -11.62
N LEU A 33 6.32 -6.08 -10.50
CA LEU A 33 7.03 -5.34 -9.45
C LEU A 33 8.23 -6.13 -8.89
N ALA A 34 8.14 -7.45 -8.82
CA ALA A 34 9.25 -8.30 -8.38
C ALA A 34 10.34 -8.53 -9.46
N THR A 35 10.07 -8.17 -10.72
CA THR A 35 10.98 -8.37 -11.87
C THR A 35 11.67 -7.11 -12.36
N LEU A 36 11.41 -5.94 -11.77
CA LEU A 36 12.13 -4.72 -12.16
C LEU A 36 13.63 -4.96 -11.98
N PRO A 37 14.42 -5.02 -13.06
CA PRO A 37 15.85 -5.18 -12.92
C PRO A 37 16.35 -3.95 -12.18
N ILE A 38 17.07 -4.17 -11.08
CA ILE A 38 17.99 -3.17 -10.55
C ILE A 38 19.05 -3.00 -11.65
N SER A 39 18.74 -2.22 -12.67
CA SER A 39 19.62 -2.00 -13.81
C SER A 39 20.84 -1.23 -13.33
N GLY A 40 21.89 -1.98 -12.96
CA GLY A 40 23.28 -1.76 -13.33
C GLY A 40 24.00 -0.48 -12.89
N TYR A 41 23.33 0.53 -12.34
CA TYR A 41 23.98 1.56 -11.57
C TYR A 41 23.78 1.17 -10.12
N ALA A 42 24.77 0.47 -9.57
CA ALA A 42 24.95 0.43 -8.14
C ALA A 42 25.27 1.86 -7.67
N VAL A 43 24.24 2.71 -7.58
CA VAL A 43 24.19 3.54 -6.39
C VAL A 43 24.07 2.52 -5.29
N GLN A 44 25.14 2.35 -4.54
CA GLN A 44 25.11 1.61 -3.30
C GLN A 44 24.24 2.43 -2.35
N SER A 45 22.93 2.41 -2.59
CA SER A 45 21.93 2.85 -1.66
C SER A 45 22.11 1.89 -0.50
N GLN A 46 22.87 2.33 0.51
CA GLN A 46 22.81 1.72 1.81
C GLN A 46 21.35 1.90 2.21
N ALA A 47 20.53 0.87 1.94
CA ALA A 47 19.18 0.80 2.47
C ALA A 47 19.38 1.00 3.96
N THR A 48 19.00 2.17 4.45
CA THR A 48 19.36 2.56 5.81
C THR A 48 18.50 1.68 6.69
N GLN A 49 19.08 0.61 7.23
CA GLN A 49 18.37 -0.22 8.17
C GLN A 49 18.05 0.66 9.36
N ARG A 50 16.76 0.84 9.62
CA ARG A 50 16.29 1.62 10.75
C ARG A 50 16.65 0.85 12.00
N ILE A 51 17.49 1.45 12.83
CA ILE A 51 17.97 0.83 14.07
C ILE A 51 16.79 0.67 15.03
N GLY A 52 16.62 -0.52 15.61
CA GLY A 52 15.62 -0.79 16.64
C GLY A 52 14.23 -1.21 16.13
N LEU A 53 14.07 -1.54 14.84
CA LEU A 53 12.83 -2.19 14.38
C LEU A 53 12.75 -3.64 14.86
N GLU A 54 11.60 -3.98 15.45
CA GLU A 54 11.23 -5.36 15.80
C GLU A 54 10.24 -5.94 14.78
N GLU A 55 10.03 -7.25 14.82
CA GLU A 55 8.99 -7.89 14.00
C GLU A 55 7.58 -7.47 14.48
N PRO A 56 6.61 -7.29 13.57
CA PRO A 56 6.66 -7.56 12.13
C PRO A 56 7.28 -6.43 11.28
N TRP A 57 7.57 -5.27 11.89
CA TRP A 57 7.91 -4.05 11.17
C TRP A 57 9.27 -4.11 10.47
N LEU A 58 10.22 -4.85 11.05
CA LEU A 58 11.51 -5.12 10.43
C LEU A 58 11.36 -5.81 9.07
N SER A 59 10.57 -6.88 8.99
CA SER A 59 10.31 -7.58 7.72
C SER A 59 9.46 -6.75 6.77
N VAL A 60 8.46 -6.02 7.28
CA VAL A 60 7.62 -5.14 6.44
C VAL A 60 8.44 -4.03 5.79
N ASP A 61 9.35 -3.38 6.53
CA ASP A 61 10.27 -2.36 6.00
C ASP A 61 11.11 -2.93 4.86
N ALA A 62 11.70 -4.10 5.06
CA ALA A 62 12.51 -4.78 4.04
C ALA A 62 11.70 -5.12 2.79
N VAL A 63 10.43 -5.55 2.93
CA VAL A 63 9.55 -5.85 1.80
C VAL A 63 9.16 -4.56 1.06
N GLN A 64 8.75 -3.51 1.78
CA GLN A 64 8.39 -2.23 1.15
C GLN A 64 9.55 -1.63 0.36
N LYS A 65 10.77 -1.67 0.92
CA LYS A 65 12.00 -1.24 0.22
C LYS A 65 12.30 -2.08 -1.02
N GLN A 66 12.03 -3.38 -0.97
CA GLN A 66 12.21 -4.27 -2.11
C GLN A 66 11.18 -4.01 -3.21
N LEU A 67 9.93 -3.70 -2.85
CA LEU A 67 8.82 -3.42 -3.79
C LEU A 67 8.91 -2.03 -4.41
N PHE A 68 9.35 -1.03 -3.64
CA PHE A 68 9.49 0.38 -4.04
C PHE A 68 10.93 0.84 -3.76
N ALA A 69 11.86 0.29 -4.54
CA ALA A 69 13.26 0.66 -4.50
C ALA A 69 13.49 2.07 -5.06
N ASP A 70 14.58 2.72 -4.64
CA ASP A 70 14.97 4.03 -5.13
C ASP A 70 15.36 4.00 -6.62
N SER A 71 14.94 5.00 -7.39
CA SER A 71 15.29 5.13 -8.79
C SER A 71 15.26 6.59 -9.23
N VAL A 72 15.99 6.93 -10.31
CA VAL A 72 16.16 8.33 -10.77
C VAL A 72 14.82 9.05 -11.03
N ASN A 73 13.79 8.32 -11.46
CA ASN A 73 12.51 8.91 -11.90
C ASN A 73 11.33 8.55 -10.97
N TRP A 74 11.59 7.94 -9.81
CA TRP A 74 10.54 7.50 -8.91
C TRP A 74 10.95 7.65 -7.44
N VAL A 75 9.96 7.64 -6.56
CA VAL A 75 10.16 7.77 -5.12
C VAL A 75 10.21 6.41 -4.44
N SER A 76 11.19 6.23 -3.55
CA SER A 76 11.34 5.01 -2.77
C SER A 76 10.33 4.93 -1.63
N ALA A 77 10.13 3.72 -1.09
CA ALA A 77 9.31 3.51 0.13
C ALA A 77 9.80 4.36 1.32
N GLU A 78 11.12 4.56 1.44
CA GLU A 78 11.71 5.39 2.50
C GLU A 78 11.39 6.87 2.30
N GLN A 79 11.57 7.38 1.08
CA GLN A 79 11.24 8.77 0.75
C GLN A 79 9.75 9.08 0.95
N LEU A 80 8.88 8.07 0.75
CA LEU A 80 7.44 8.17 0.98
C LEU A 80 7.02 8.06 2.44
N ASN A 81 7.93 7.73 3.36
CA ASN A 81 7.60 7.43 4.75
C ASN A 81 6.54 6.29 4.87
N ALA A 82 6.64 5.28 3.99
CA ALA A 82 5.59 4.26 3.81
C ALA A 82 5.41 3.32 5.02
N LEU A 83 6.48 3.01 5.76
CA LEU A 83 6.40 2.17 6.95
C LEU A 83 5.66 2.92 8.07
N GLU A 84 6.02 4.18 8.33
CA GLU A 84 5.37 5.03 9.32
C GLU A 84 3.91 5.25 8.99
N TYR A 85 3.59 5.48 7.71
CA TYR A 85 2.21 5.58 7.25
C TYR A 85 1.41 4.33 7.65
N LEU A 86 1.95 3.14 7.35
CA LEU A 86 1.30 1.87 7.67
C LEU A 86 1.18 1.65 9.19
N GLN A 87 2.25 1.91 9.96
CA GLN A 87 2.23 1.82 11.42
C GLN A 87 1.15 2.72 12.02
N GLN A 88 1.06 3.98 11.59
CA GLN A 88 0.04 4.91 12.04
C GLN A 88 -1.35 4.45 11.63
N LYS A 89 -1.53 3.99 10.38
CA LYS A 89 -2.82 3.48 9.88
C LYS A 89 -3.33 2.34 10.77
N MET A 90 -2.46 1.42 11.18
CA MET A 90 -2.81 0.29 12.05
C MET A 90 -3.10 0.69 13.51
N GLN A 91 -2.62 1.84 13.96
CA GLN A 91 -2.84 2.35 15.32
C GLN A 91 -4.04 3.30 15.45
N ARG A 92 -4.70 3.66 14.35
CA ARG A 92 -5.84 4.59 14.39
C ARG A 92 -7.04 4.00 15.16
N PRO A 93 -7.87 4.82 15.83
CA PRO A 93 -9.02 4.35 16.63
C PRO A 93 -10.09 3.54 15.88
N LEU A 94 -10.03 3.52 14.55
CA LEU A 94 -10.94 2.81 13.64
C LEU A 94 -10.21 1.79 12.75
N ALA A 95 -8.95 1.49 13.05
CA ALA A 95 -8.18 0.49 12.30
C ALA A 95 -8.82 -0.90 12.47
N ASN A 96 -8.85 -1.65 11.37
CA ASN A 96 -9.29 -3.05 11.41
C ASN A 96 -8.17 -3.90 12.02
N GLN A 97 -8.43 -4.52 13.17
CA GLN A 97 -7.46 -5.39 13.84
C GLN A 97 -7.14 -6.65 13.02
N GLU A 98 -8.05 -7.10 12.16
CA GLU A 98 -7.80 -8.24 11.27
C GLU A 98 -6.66 -7.94 10.27
N ASP A 99 -6.53 -6.69 9.82
CA ASP A 99 -5.46 -6.28 8.91
C ASP A 99 -4.09 -6.41 9.59
N TYR A 100 -4.00 -6.04 10.88
CA TYR A 100 -2.76 -6.20 11.64
C TYR A 100 -2.40 -7.67 11.88
N VAL A 101 -3.40 -8.50 12.20
CA VAL A 101 -3.19 -9.96 12.32
C VAL A 101 -2.77 -10.56 10.99
N PHE A 102 -3.35 -10.12 9.87
CA PHE A 102 -2.99 -10.58 8.53
C PHE A 102 -1.57 -10.15 8.15
N LEU A 103 -1.17 -8.92 8.50
CA LEU A 103 0.21 -8.42 8.35
C LEU A 103 1.22 -9.33 9.06
N GLN A 104 0.98 -9.62 10.35
CA GLN A 104 1.84 -10.47 11.17
C GLN A 104 1.95 -11.90 10.61
N LYS A 105 0.83 -12.50 10.20
CA LYS A 105 0.82 -13.83 9.58
C LYS A 105 1.65 -13.89 8.31
N GLY A 106 1.53 -12.88 7.44
CA GLY A 106 2.32 -12.83 6.22
C GLY A 106 3.82 -12.67 6.47
N VAL A 107 4.23 -11.91 7.48
CA VAL A 107 5.64 -11.88 7.92
C VAL A 107 6.11 -13.25 8.40
N GLY A 108 5.30 -13.95 9.19
CA GLY A 108 5.58 -15.32 9.62
C GLY A 108 5.79 -16.25 8.42
N TRP A 109 4.84 -16.29 7.49
CA TRP A 109 4.93 -17.12 6.27
C TRP A 109 6.15 -16.78 5.42
N LEU A 110 6.45 -15.48 5.27
CA LEU A 110 7.61 -15.02 4.51
C LEU A 110 8.92 -15.52 5.13
N ASN A 111 9.07 -15.37 6.45
CA ASN A 111 10.26 -15.80 7.16
C ASN A 111 10.40 -17.33 7.21
N ASP A 112 9.30 -18.07 7.37
CA ASP A 112 9.32 -19.53 7.29
C ASP A 112 9.71 -20.02 5.91
N PHE A 113 9.18 -19.37 4.86
CA PHE A 113 9.55 -19.69 3.49
C PHE A 113 11.02 -19.35 3.20
N ALA A 114 11.51 -18.19 3.66
CA ALA A 114 12.93 -17.82 3.58
C ALA A 114 13.85 -18.84 4.24
N ARG A 115 13.52 -19.27 5.47
CA ARG A 115 14.29 -20.31 6.17
C ARG A 115 14.27 -21.64 5.41
N SER A 116 13.12 -22.02 4.84
CA SER A 116 13.01 -23.26 4.06
C SER A 116 13.87 -23.28 2.79
N GLN A 117 14.09 -22.13 2.16
CA GLN A 117 14.82 -22.01 0.89
C GLN A 117 16.31 -21.66 1.09
N HIS A 118 16.63 -20.89 2.13
CA HIS A 118 17.94 -20.24 2.27
C HIS A 118 18.55 -20.34 3.68
N ASN A 119 17.88 -21.02 4.63
CA ASN A 119 18.33 -21.16 6.03
C ASN A 119 18.62 -19.81 6.73
N ALA A 120 17.90 -18.75 6.35
CA ALA A 120 18.01 -17.40 6.87
C ALA A 120 16.63 -16.73 6.89
N VAL A 121 16.43 -15.70 7.71
CA VAL A 121 15.19 -14.90 7.66
C VAL A 121 15.20 -13.94 6.48
N PHE A 122 14.04 -13.45 6.06
CA PHE A 122 13.92 -12.64 4.84
C PHE A 122 14.85 -11.42 4.85
N VAL A 123 14.96 -10.73 5.98
CA VAL A 123 15.74 -9.50 6.08
C VAL A 123 17.25 -9.69 5.90
N GLU A 124 17.76 -10.89 6.19
CA GLU A 124 19.17 -11.28 6.03
C GLU A 124 19.52 -11.63 4.58
N LEU A 125 18.51 -11.88 3.74
CA LEU A 125 18.74 -12.28 2.36
C LEU A 125 19.30 -11.11 1.51
N PRO A 126 20.16 -11.42 0.52
CA PRO A 126 20.56 -10.43 -0.48
C PRO A 126 19.35 -10.01 -1.32
N ALA A 127 19.40 -8.81 -1.91
CA ALA A 127 18.29 -8.21 -2.65
C ALA A 127 17.74 -9.12 -3.78
N SER A 128 18.62 -9.84 -4.49
CA SER A 128 18.21 -10.79 -5.53
C SER A 128 17.36 -11.94 -4.97
N HIS A 129 17.76 -12.51 -3.83
CA HIS A 129 16.99 -13.57 -3.16
C HIS A 129 15.68 -13.04 -2.58
N LYS A 130 15.67 -11.81 -2.04
CA LYS A 130 14.43 -11.15 -1.61
C LYS A 130 13.44 -11.04 -2.77
N ALA A 131 13.86 -10.49 -3.91
CA ALA A 131 13.01 -10.36 -5.10
C ALA A 131 12.43 -11.71 -5.56
N MET A 132 13.27 -12.74 -5.71
CA MET A 132 12.81 -14.08 -6.10
C MET A 132 11.80 -14.67 -5.11
N LEU A 133 12.03 -14.47 -3.80
CA LEU A 133 11.17 -15.02 -2.77
C LEU A 133 9.79 -14.32 -2.76
N LEU A 134 9.77 -12.99 -2.92
CA LEU A 134 8.52 -12.23 -3.10
C LEU A 134 7.75 -12.68 -4.35
N GLN A 135 8.44 -12.90 -5.46
CA GLN A 135 7.82 -13.43 -6.69
C GLN A 135 7.18 -14.81 -6.46
N ARG A 136 7.85 -15.69 -5.70
CA ARG A 136 7.34 -17.04 -5.41
C ARG A 136 6.13 -17.00 -4.49
N ILE A 137 6.12 -16.21 -3.42
CA ILE A 137 4.94 -16.15 -2.53
C ILE A 137 3.72 -15.54 -3.23
N ALA A 138 3.93 -14.64 -4.20
CA ALA A 138 2.86 -14.06 -5.02
C ALA A 138 2.10 -15.11 -5.87
N GLN A 139 2.64 -16.32 -6.04
CA GLN A 139 1.97 -17.40 -6.75
C GLN A 139 0.87 -18.08 -5.91
N SER A 140 0.88 -17.88 -4.59
CA SER A 140 -0.16 -18.37 -3.69
C SER A 140 -1.23 -17.31 -3.47
N GLN A 141 -2.50 -17.71 -3.26
CA GLN A 141 -3.57 -16.76 -2.99
C GLN A 141 -3.31 -15.92 -1.72
N ALA A 142 -2.78 -16.55 -0.67
CA ALA A 142 -2.47 -15.87 0.59
C ALA A 142 -1.32 -14.87 0.43
N GLY A 143 -0.22 -15.27 -0.23
CA GLY A 143 0.93 -14.40 -0.46
C GLY A 143 0.61 -13.26 -1.43
N GLU A 144 -0.18 -13.52 -2.48
CA GLU A 144 -0.70 -12.48 -3.38
C GLU A 144 -1.51 -11.44 -2.60
N ASN A 145 -2.47 -11.87 -1.77
CA ASN A 145 -3.30 -10.95 -1.00
C ASN A 145 -2.48 -10.15 0.01
N TRP A 146 -1.48 -10.75 0.63
CA TRP A 146 -0.60 -10.09 1.59
C TRP A 146 0.30 -9.04 0.91
N LEU A 147 0.94 -9.39 -0.21
CA LEU A 147 1.75 -8.44 -0.98
C LEU A 147 0.90 -7.29 -1.52
N ALA A 148 -0.30 -7.60 -2.00
CA ALA A 148 -1.19 -6.56 -2.47
C ALA A 148 -1.60 -5.59 -1.37
N MET A 149 -1.90 -6.07 -0.15
CA MET A 149 -2.13 -5.18 0.98
C MET A 149 -0.93 -4.25 1.21
N LEU A 150 0.32 -4.74 1.12
CA LEU A 150 1.51 -3.90 1.26
C LEU A 150 1.65 -2.87 0.13
N VAL A 151 1.36 -3.27 -1.11
CA VAL A 151 1.36 -2.39 -2.29
C VAL A 151 0.26 -1.34 -2.20
N ASP A 152 -0.95 -1.71 -1.78
CA ASP A 152 -2.07 -0.78 -1.58
C ASP A 152 -1.67 0.28 -0.54
N ASN A 153 -1.02 -0.11 0.55
CA ASN A 153 -0.52 0.82 1.55
C ASN A 153 0.63 1.71 1.05
N LEU A 154 1.49 1.20 0.15
CA LEU A 154 2.53 2.02 -0.52
C LEU A 154 1.90 3.07 -1.44
N ILE A 155 0.89 2.68 -2.22
CA ILE A 155 0.15 3.59 -3.11
C ILE A 155 -0.63 4.61 -2.28
N GLU A 156 -1.27 4.20 -1.19
CA GLU A 156 -1.91 5.13 -0.26
C GLU A 156 -0.89 6.10 0.34
N ALA A 157 0.29 5.64 0.77
CA ALA A 157 1.35 6.51 1.27
C ALA A 157 1.90 7.46 0.19
N LEU A 158 1.90 7.06 -1.08
CA LEU A 158 2.30 7.87 -2.24
C LEU A 158 1.29 8.97 -2.56
N LEU A 159 0.00 8.66 -2.50
CA LEU A 159 -1.08 9.52 -2.98
C LEU A 159 -1.70 10.39 -1.88
N SER A 160 -1.60 9.97 -0.62
CA SER A 160 -2.23 10.67 0.51
C SER A 160 -1.61 12.04 0.78
N ASP A 161 -2.40 12.90 1.42
CA ASP A 161 -1.90 14.15 2.00
C ASP A 161 -0.82 13.88 3.08
N PRO A 162 0.24 14.71 3.15
CA PRO A 162 1.28 14.60 4.18
C PRO A 162 0.77 14.46 5.62
N VAL A 163 -0.39 15.06 5.92
CA VAL A 163 -1.01 15.00 7.26
C VAL A 163 -1.38 13.58 7.70
N TYR A 164 -1.44 12.61 6.77
CA TYR A 164 -1.70 11.20 7.06
C TYR A 164 -0.44 10.39 7.36
N GLY A 165 0.74 11.02 7.35
CA GLY A 165 2.02 10.41 7.74
C GLY A 165 2.88 9.89 6.59
N GLY A 166 2.30 9.69 5.40
CA GLY A 166 3.03 9.38 4.16
C GLY A 166 3.31 10.63 3.33
N ASN A 167 3.92 10.48 2.16
CA ASN A 167 4.11 11.54 1.16
C ASN A 167 4.71 12.86 1.73
N PRO A 168 5.81 12.82 2.50
CA PRO A 168 6.35 14.03 3.11
C PRO A 168 6.68 15.08 2.06
N ASN A 169 6.31 16.34 2.34
CA ASN A 169 6.50 17.48 1.42
C ASN A 169 5.84 17.30 0.03
N GLY A 170 4.85 16.40 -0.09
CA GLY A 170 4.19 16.10 -1.36
C GLY A 170 5.12 15.46 -2.39
N ILE A 171 6.18 14.75 -1.95
CA ILE A 171 7.20 14.20 -2.86
C ILE A 171 6.62 13.22 -3.89
N GLY A 172 5.61 12.43 -3.50
CA GLY A 172 4.85 11.56 -4.39
C GLY A 172 4.08 12.33 -5.45
N TRP A 173 3.39 13.40 -5.06
CA TRP A 173 2.68 14.27 -6.01
C TRP A 173 3.64 14.92 -7.00
N LYS A 174 4.78 15.42 -6.52
CA LYS A 174 5.84 16.00 -7.36
C LYS A 174 6.38 14.98 -8.37
N ALA A 175 6.64 13.75 -7.92
CA ALA A 175 7.13 12.68 -8.78
C ALA A 175 6.13 12.34 -9.92
N MET A 176 4.83 12.44 -9.65
CA MET A 176 3.78 12.20 -10.65
C MET A 176 3.37 13.46 -11.44
N GLY A 177 3.97 14.62 -11.18
CA GLY A 177 3.55 15.90 -11.76
C GLY A 177 2.12 16.31 -11.39
N GLN A 178 1.60 15.82 -10.26
CA GLN A 178 0.23 16.05 -9.82
C GLN A 178 0.14 17.27 -8.90
N THR A 179 -0.94 18.02 -9.03
CA THR A 179 -1.29 19.12 -8.11
C THR A 179 -2.38 18.61 -7.15
N PRO A 180 -2.22 18.76 -5.83
CA PRO A 180 -3.25 18.33 -4.88
C PRO A 180 -4.50 19.22 -4.97
N GLY A 181 -5.64 18.68 -4.52
CA GLY A 181 -6.86 19.47 -4.33
C GLY A 181 -6.75 20.36 -3.10
N TYR A 182 -7.39 21.53 -3.12
CA TYR A 182 -7.44 22.47 -1.99
C TYR A 182 -8.89 22.68 -1.50
N PRO A 183 -9.11 22.99 -0.21
CA PRO A 183 -8.10 23.09 0.86
C PRO A 183 -7.56 21.71 1.27
N LEU A 184 -6.32 21.69 1.79
CA LEU A 184 -5.74 20.47 2.36
C LEU A 184 -6.38 20.17 3.73
N PRO A 185 -6.58 18.89 4.09
CA PRO A 185 -7.11 18.52 5.38
C PRO A 185 -6.19 18.97 6.51
N GLN A 186 -6.77 19.58 7.54
CA GLN A 186 -6.07 19.95 8.78
C GLN A 186 -6.74 19.25 9.96
N ALA A 187 -6.05 19.15 11.10
CA ALA A 187 -6.74 18.75 12.32
C ALA A 187 -7.80 19.81 12.68
N PRO A 188 -9.03 19.44 13.05
CA PRO A 188 -9.51 18.08 13.34
C PRO A 188 -10.36 17.45 12.20
N GLU A 189 -10.19 17.91 10.97
CA GLU A 189 -10.96 17.54 9.77
C GLU A 189 -10.34 16.36 8.99
N ARG A 190 -9.38 15.64 9.58
CA ARG A 190 -8.81 14.44 8.97
C ARG A 190 -9.85 13.33 8.95
N TYR A 191 -9.89 12.52 7.88
CA TYR A 191 -11.00 11.58 7.67
C TYR A 191 -11.24 10.63 8.87
N PHE A 192 -10.17 10.18 9.55
CA PHE A 192 -10.26 9.27 10.68
C PHE A 192 -10.76 9.94 11.97
N GLU A 193 -10.76 11.27 12.03
CA GLU A 193 -11.26 12.07 13.15
C GLU A 193 -12.77 12.36 13.00
N LEU A 194 -13.27 12.47 11.77
CA LEU A 194 -14.69 12.75 11.48
C LEU A 194 -15.64 11.71 12.09
N GLY A 195 -15.31 10.42 11.97
CA GLY A 195 -16.10 9.32 12.54
C GLY A 195 -15.97 9.20 14.07
N TYR A 196 -14.80 9.53 14.61
CA TYR A 196 -14.55 9.53 16.06
C TYR A 196 -15.37 10.62 16.76
N GLN A 197 -15.37 11.84 16.21
CA GLN A 197 -16.15 12.96 16.76
C GLN A 197 -17.65 12.68 16.80
N ARG A 198 -18.20 12.06 15.74
CA ARG A 198 -19.61 11.67 15.70
C ARG A 198 -19.94 10.71 16.85
N ARG A 199 -19.17 9.63 17.03
CA ARG A 199 -19.37 8.67 18.12
C ARG A 199 -19.23 9.30 19.51
N GLN A 200 -18.29 10.21 19.71
CA GLN A 200 -18.14 10.91 20.99
C GLN A 200 -19.36 11.78 21.32
N ARG A 201 -19.88 12.52 20.34
CA ARG A 201 -21.12 13.30 20.52
C ARG A 201 -22.30 12.40 20.87
N ASP A 202 -22.47 11.29 20.14
CA ASP A 202 -23.56 10.35 20.38
C ASP A 202 -23.47 9.72 21.80
N TYR A 203 -22.25 9.40 22.26
CA TYR A 203 -22.01 8.90 23.61
C TYR A 203 -22.37 9.93 24.70
N GLN A 204 -21.92 11.17 24.55
CA GLN A 204 -22.20 12.27 25.50
C GLN A 204 -23.71 12.58 25.60
N GLN A 205 -24.45 12.46 24.49
CA GLN A 205 -25.89 12.62 24.48
C GLN A 205 -26.60 11.50 25.26
N ARG A 206 -26.17 10.24 25.10
CA ARG A 206 -26.74 9.10 25.83
C ARG A 206 -26.56 9.23 27.34
N ILE A 207 -25.35 9.56 27.81
CA ILE A 207 -25.10 9.69 29.26
C ILE A 207 -25.91 10.84 29.89
N THR A 208 -26.05 11.96 29.17
CA THR A 208 -26.81 13.12 29.66
C THR A 208 -28.29 12.84 29.77
N GLN A 209 -28.84 11.97 28.90
CA GLN A 209 -30.23 11.52 28.97
C GLN A 209 -30.46 10.55 30.12
N THR A 210 -29.49 9.68 30.44
CA THR A 210 -29.61 8.73 31.56
C THR A 210 -29.47 9.36 32.95
N THR A 211 -28.85 10.54 33.08
CA THR A 211 -28.66 11.23 34.38
C THR A 211 -29.77 12.23 34.69
N LYS A 212 -30.71 12.46 33.77
CA LYS A 212 -31.86 13.38 33.94
C LYS A 212 -33.19 12.66 34.22
N GLY A 213 -33.15 11.36 34.51
CA GLY A 213 -34.32 10.52 34.82
C GLY A 213 -34.32 10.04 36.26
#